data_AF-A0A3P7UXB6-F1
#
_entry.id   AF-A0A3P7UXB6-F1
#
_cell.length_a   1.000
_cell.length_b   1.000
_cell.length_c   1.000
_cell.angle_alpha   90.00
_cell.angle_beta   90.00
_cell.angle_gamma   90.00
#
_symmetry.space_group_name_H-M   'P 1'
#
loop_
_entity.id
_entity.type
_entity.pdbx_description
1 polymer ?
#
loop_
_entity_poly.entity_id
_entity_poly.type
_entity_poly.pdbx_seq_one_letter_code
_entity_poly.pdbx_strand_id
1 'polypeptide(L)'
;MKFFGDKLFFISEYLFKKHVKQIIIPPQQQCFPEGCIKIQNFQLIAHQNPSHVGVVPTPPNLLTLRISGFSFYIAGTLYGQLQPIPLLPVVTVSTYGTLAISANQLVVEATFDIQKTVDNVPYIRVVSCSLINDVTVAQVENMGLLTVIVNTKYQYEITIKTREILEETLCTTVNNVVNDELNSQLYQIPSQISISDLY
;
A
#
# COMPACT_ATOMS: atom_id res chain seq x y z
N MET A 1 -22.51 -19.24 -7.49
CA MET A 1 -21.93 -17.90 -7.25
C MET A 1 -21.57 -17.64 -5.78
N LYS A 2 -22.41 -17.99 -4.79
CA LYS A 2 -22.07 -17.88 -3.34
C LYS A 2 -20.78 -18.60 -2.91
N PHE A 3 -20.53 -19.80 -3.44
CA PHE A 3 -19.36 -20.62 -3.10
C PHE A 3 -18.00 -20.02 -3.48
N PHE A 4 -17.94 -19.22 -4.56
CA PHE A 4 -16.70 -18.54 -4.98
C PHE A 4 -16.43 -17.32 -4.10
N GLY A 5 -17.47 -16.58 -3.70
CA GLY A 5 -17.35 -15.41 -2.82
C GLY A 5 -16.80 -15.75 -1.44
N ASP A 6 -17.28 -16.84 -0.82
CA ASP A 6 -16.84 -17.25 0.51
C ASP A 6 -15.38 -17.76 0.53
N LYS A 7 -14.95 -18.48 -0.51
CA LYS A 7 -13.54 -18.92 -0.64
C LYS A 7 -12.60 -17.75 -0.96
N LEU A 8 -13.00 -16.81 -1.82
CA LEU A 8 -12.22 -15.60 -2.11
C LEU A 8 -12.13 -14.69 -0.89
N PHE A 9 -13.16 -14.61 -0.06
CA PHE A 9 -13.14 -13.89 1.21
C PHE A 9 -12.08 -14.45 2.16
N PHE A 10 -12.08 -15.76 2.41
CA PHE A 10 -11.07 -16.42 3.24
C PHE A 10 -9.65 -16.27 2.69
N ILE A 11 -9.48 -16.37 1.37
CA ILE A 11 -8.19 -16.18 0.71
C ILE A 11 -7.73 -14.71 0.86
N SER A 12 -8.62 -13.73 0.66
CA SER A 12 -8.29 -12.31 0.80
C SER A 12 -7.92 -11.91 2.23
N GLU A 13 -8.59 -12.45 3.25
CA GLU A 13 -8.29 -12.19 4.65
C GLU A 13 -6.97 -12.85 5.09
N TYR A 14 -6.71 -14.07 4.60
CA TYR A 14 -5.45 -14.80 4.79
C TYR A 14 -4.27 -14.08 4.12
N LEU A 15 -4.46 -13.62 2.88
CA LEU A 15 -3.48 -12.86 2.13
C LEU A 15 -3.20 -11.51 2.78
N PHE A 16 -4.22 -10.80 3.25
CA PHE A 16 -4.04 -9.54 3.97
C PHE A 16 -3.21 -9.75 5.24
N LYS A 17 -3.55 -10.76 6.05
CA LYS A 17 -2.78 -11.09 7.28
C LYS A 17 -1.34 -11.49 7.00
N LYS A 18 -1.08 -12.21 5.90
CA LYS A 18 0.25 -12.68 5.49
C LYS A 18 1.11 -11.56 4.91
N HIS A 19 0.53 -10.70 4.07
CA HIS A 19 1.27 -9.69 3.30
C HIS A 19 1.36 -8.32 3.98
N VAL A 20 0.46 -7.95 4.90
CA VAL A 20 0.56 -6.66 5.60
C VAL A 20 1.85 -6.53 6.41
N LYS A 21 2.33 -7.62 7.02
CA LYS A 21 3.62 -7.64 7.73
C LYS A 21 4.83 -7.57 6.78
N GLN A 22 4.63 -7.83 5.50
CA GLN A 22 5.67 -7.86 4.46
C GLN A 22 5.63 -6.62 3.57
N ILE A 23 4.82 -5.62 3.91
CA ILE A 23 4.81 -4.36 3.17
C ILE A 23 6.16 -3.66 3.38
N ILE A 24 7.00 -3.68 2.34
CA ILE A 24 8.26 -2.96 2.31
C ILE A 24 8.02 -1.61 1.64
N ILE A 25 8.02 -0.53 2.42
CA ILE A 25 7.98 0.83 1.88
C ILE A 25 9.41 1.21 1.48
N PRO A 26 9.67 1.53 0.20
CA PRO A 26 11.01 1.85 -0.27
C PRO A 26 11.52 3.17 0.32
N PRO A 27 12.85 3.34 0.52
CA PRO A 27 13.42 4.61 0.96
C PRO A 27 13.04 5.77 0.03
N GLN A 28 12.77 6.92 0.63
CA GLN A 28 12.34 8.12 -0.09
C GLN A 28 13.33 9.26 0.12
N GLN A 29 13.44 10.16 -0.84
CA GLN A 29 14.17 11.41 -0.69
C GLN A 29 13.25 12.57 -1.02
N GLN A 30 13.06 13.47 -0.06
CA GLN A 30 12.27 14.68 -0.23
C GLN A 30 13.18 15.90 -0.12
N CYS A 31 13.10 16.79 -1.11
CA CYS A 31 13.87 18.02 -1.13
C CYS A 31 12.95 19.23 -0.90
N PHE A 32 13.46 20.16 -0.11
CA PHE A 32 12.87 21.44 0.26
C PHE A 32 13.87 22.57 -0.07
N PRO A 33 13.44 23.84 -0.10
CA PRO A 33 14.35 24.96 -0.25
C PRO A 33 15.50 25.00 0.76
N GLU A 34 15.28 24.48 1.98
CA GLU A 34 16.28 24.38 3.04
C GLU A 34 17.18 23.14 2.89
N GLY A 35 16.91 22.21 1.98
CA GLY A 35 17.75 21.01 1.79
C GLY A 35 16.94 19.74 1.60
N CYS A 36 17.62 18.60 1.52
CA CYS A 36 16.99 17.30 1.29
C CYS A 36 17.07 16.40 2.51
N ILE A 37 15.96 15.72 2.80
CA ILE A 37 15.86 14.68 3.81
C ILE A 37 15.61 13.35 3.12
N LYS A 38 16.31 12.32 3.58
CA LYS A 38 16.06 10.94 3.20
C LYS A 38 15.29 10.24 4.32
N ILE A 39 14.34 9.42 3.90
CA ILE A 39 13.43 8.65 4.75
C ILE A 39 13.70 7.19 4.47
N GLN A 40 14.03 6.42 5.49
CA GLN A 40 14.37 5.01 5.34
C GLN A 40 13.90 4.20 6.55
N ASN A 41 14.08 2.88 6.48
CA ASN A 41 13.74 1.98 7.59
C ASN A 41 12.29 2.14 8.04
N PHE A 42 11.35 2.19 7.08
CA PHE A 42 9.94 2.17 7.40
C PHE A 42 9.59 0.86 8.10
N GLN A 43 8.86 0.96 9.20
CA GLN A 43 8.44 -0.14 10.05
C GLN A 43 6.96 0.01 10.37
N LEU A 44 6.21 -1.07 10.17
CA LEU A 44 4.82 -1.16 10.62
C LEU A 44 4.82 -1.42 12.13
N ILE A 45 4.50 -0.39 12.91
CA ILE A 45 4.50 -0.43 14.38
C ILE A 45 3.21 -1.08 14.89
N ALA A 46 2.07 -0.69 14.31
CA ALA A 46 0.78 -1.25 14.65
C ALA A 46 -0.12 -1.34 13.42
N HIS A 47 -1.08 -2.25 13.45
CA HIS A 47 -2.09 -2.38 12.42
C HIS A 47 -3.43 -2.79 13.04
N GLN A 48 -4.50 -2.40 12.35
CA GLN A 48 -5.85 -2.87 12.58
C GLN A 48 -6.29 -3.64 11.35
N ASN A 49 -6.84 -4.84 11.56
CA ASN A 49 -7.38 -5.65 10.48
C ASN A 49 -8.60 -4.98 9.84
N PRO A 50 -8.88 -5.26 8.56
CA PRO A 50 -10.03 -4.71 7.85
C PRO A 50 -11.33 -5.18 8.52
N SER A 51 -12.31 -4.29 8.56
CA SER A 51 -13.65 -4.62 9.04
C SER A 51 -14.50 -5.27 7.94
N HIS A 52 -14.16 -5.00 6.68
CA HIS A 52 -14.85 -5.57 5.54
C HIS A 52 -13.88 -5.85 4.41
N VAL A 53 -14.02 -7.04 3.83
CA VAL A 53 -13.41 -7.42 2.56
C VAL A 53 -14.52 -7.98 1.70
N GLY A 54 -14.66 -7.47 0.48
CA GLY A 54 -15.72 -7.88 -0.42
C GLY A 54 -15.23 -7.93 -1.86
N VAL A 55 -15.67 -8.93 -2.61
CA VAL A 55 -15.47 -9.03 -4.05
C VAL A 55 -16.84 -9.04 -4.70
N VAL A 56 -17.09 -8.07 -5.58
CA VAL A 56 -18.37 -7.93 -6.28
C VAL A 56 -18.16 -7.86 -7.80
N PRO A 57 -19.05 -8.44 -8.60
CA PRO A 57 -19.01 -8.25 -10.05
C PRO A 57 -19.42 -6.82 -10.41
N THR A 58 -18.59 -6.19 -11.25
CA THR A 58 -18.80 -4.83 -11.76
C THR A 58 -18.95 -4.90 -13.29
N PRO A 59 -20.14 -4.62 -13.84
CA PRO A 59 -20.33 -4.69 -15.28
C PRO A 59 -19.51 -3.62 -16.04
N PRO A 60 -19.03 -3.93 -17.27
CA PRO A 60 -19.06 -5.22 -17.96
C PRO A 60 -17.80 -6.07 -17.67
N ASN A 61 -17.98 -7.34 -17.26
CA ASN A 61 -16.91 -8.35 -17.09
C ASN A 61 -15.76 -7.97 -16.15
N LEU A 62 -15.97 -7.06 -15.20
CA LEU A 62 -14.99 -6.71 -14.18
C LEU A 62 -15.39 -7.31 -12.83
N LEU A 63 -14.40 -7.44 -11.96
CA LEU A 63 -14.56 -7.77 -10.54
C LEU A 63 -13.93 -6.65 -9.73
N THR A 64 -14.65 -6.11 -8.76
CA THR A 64 -14.12 -5.12 -7.83
C THR A 64 -13.91 -5.75 -6.47
N LEU A 65 -12.67 -5.75 -6.00
CA LEU A 65 -12.30 -6.00 -4.61
C LEU A 65 -12.30 -4.69 -3.85
N ARG A 66 -12.96 -4.69 -2.71
CA ARG A 66 -12.97 -3.59 -1.76
C ARG A 66 -12.53 -4.10 -0.40
N ILE A 67 -11.48 -3.50 0.14
CA ILE A 67 -10.96 -3.73 1.48
C ILE A 67 -11.16 -2.44 2.25
N SER A 68 -11.87 -2.46 3.37
CA SER A 68 -12.18 -1.23 4.12
C SER A 68 -12.06 -1.39 5.62
N GLY A 69 -11.80 -0.27 6.29
CA GLY A 69 -11.79 -0.15 7.75
C GLY A 69 -10.55 -0.73 8.41
N PHE A 70 -9.44 -0.84 7.67
CA PHE A 70 -8.14 -1.17 8.24
C PHE A 70 -7.35 0.10 8.53
N SER A 71 -6.39 0.02 9.43
CA SER A 71 -5.57 1.16 9.85
C SER A 71 -4.12 0.73 10.04
N PHE A 72 -3.18 1.61 9.77
CA PHE A 72 -1.76 1.37 9.96
C PHE A 72 -1.12 2.50 10.76
N TYR A 73 -0.19 2.11 11.62
CA TYR A 73 0.74 3.02 12.25
C TYR A 73 2.15 2.63 11.82
N ILE A 74 2.81 3.52 11.08
CA ILE A 74 4.11 3.29 10.47
C ILE A 74 5.08 4.32 11.01
N ALA A 75 6.31 3.88 11.33
CA ALA A 75 7.40 4.77 11.68
C ALA A 75 8.54 4.63 10.67
N GLY A 76 9.15 5.74 10.28
CA GLY A 76 10.35 5.78 9.43
C GLY A 76 11.45 6.60 10.07
N THR A 77 12.69 6.34 9.70
CA THR A 77 13.84 7.13 10.14
C THR A 77 14.13 8.24 9.13
N LEU A 78 14.28 9.47 9.61
CA LEU A 78 14.64 10.64 8.83
C LEU A 78 16.12 10.99 9.06
N TYR A 79 16.84 11.23 7.97
CA TYR A 79 18.22 11.70 8.00
C TYR A 79 18.46 12.68 6.86
N GLY A 80 19.11 13.81 7.15
CA GLY A 80 19.35 14.81 6.12
C GLY A 80 20.19 15.96 6.61
N GLN A 81 20.61 16.80 5.67
CA GLN A 81 21.29 18.05 5.98
C GLN A 81 20.37 19.20 5.58
N LEU A 82 20.00 20.02 6.56
CA LEU A 82 19.16 21.20 6.36
C LEU A 82 19.97 22.47 6.59
N GLN A 83 19.71 23.47 5.76
CA GLN A 83 20.20 24.82 5.82
C GLN A 83 19.05 25.74 6.27
N PRO A 84 18.83 25.91 7.59
CA PRO A 84 17.70 26.66 8.12
C PRO A 84 17.78 28.17 7.80
N ILE A 85 18.95 28.68 7.41
CA ILE A 85 19.17 30.09 7.06
C ILE A 85 19.65 30.18 5.60
N PRO A 86 18.79 30.57 4.65
CA PRO A 86 19.13 30.61 3.22
C PRO A 86 20.30 31.55 2.88
N LEU A 87 20.53 32.58 3.70
CA LEU A 87 21.53 33.63 3.45
C LEU A 87 22.94 33.30 3.98
N LEU A 88 23.11 32.19 4.71
CA LEU A 88 24.41 31.75 5.25
C LEU A 88 24.76 30.35 4.71
N PRO A 89 25.49 30.25 3.57
CA PRO A 89 25.73 28.99 2.87
C PRO A 89 26.66 27.99 3.60
N VAL A 90 27.11 28.33 4.82
CA VAL A 90 28.10 27.54 5.58
C VAL A 90 27.45 26.76 6.74
N VAL A 91 26.19 27.03 7.08
CA VAL A 91 25.52 26.40 8.22
C VAL A 91 24.58 25.31 7.72
N THR A 92 25.12 24.12 7.49
CA THR A 92 24.32 22.90 7.32
C THR A 92 24.23 22.16 8.64
N VAL A 93 23.00 21.88 9.07
CA VAL A 93 22.72 21.12 10.28
C VAL A 93 22.37 19.71 9.86
N SER A 94 23.11 18.74 10.35
CA SER A 94 22.72 17.34 10.21
C SER A 94 21.53 17.09 11.13
N THR A 95 20.44 16.63 10.53
CA THR A 95 19.18 16.38 11.20
C THR A 95 18.90 14.89 11.18
N TYR A 96 18.45 14.41 12.33
CA TYR A 96 17.98 13.06 12.52
C TYR A 96 16.63 13.17 13.20
N GLY A 97 15.67 12.36 12.78
CA GLY A 97 14.34 12.32 13.39
C GLY A 97 13.57 11.08 12.99
N THR A 98 12.30 11.04 13.36
CA THR A 98 11.39 9.96 13.07
C THR A 98 10.20 10.51 12.30
N LEU A 99 9.78 9.85 11.22
CA LEU A 99 8.51 10.12 10.56
C LEU A 99 7.47 9.18 11.15
N ALA A 100 6.47 9.70 11.84
CA ALA A 100 5.32 8.95 12.33
C ALA A 100 4.14 9.13 11.38
N ILE A 101 3.61 8.03 10.86
CA ILE A 101 2.50 8.00 9.91
C ILE A 101 1.34 7.26 10.57
N SER A 102 0.21 7.95 10.69
CA SER A 102 -1.06 7.39 11.13
C SER A 102 -2.02 7.38 9.95
N ALA A 103 -2.35 6.19 9.47
CA ALA A 103 -3.23 5.98 8.33
C ALA A 103 -4.49 5.23 8.80
N ASN A 104 -5.59 5.96 9.02
CA ASN A 104 -6.79 5.43 9.69
C ASN A 104 -7.95 5.24 8.72
N GLN A 105 -8.76 4.20 8.97
CA GLN A 105 -9.98 3.89 8.22
C GLN A 105 -9.75 3.82 6.70
N LEU A 106 -8.65 3.18 6.31
CA LEU A 106 -8.25 3.04 4.92
C LEU A 106 -9.26 2.21 4.13
N VAL A 107 -9.44 2.61 2.87
CA VAL A 107 -10.26 1.92 1.88
C VAL A 107 -9.48 1.78 0.59
N VAL A 108 -9.08 0.54 0.29
CA VAL A 108 -8.47 0.18 -0.99
C VAL A 108 -9.52 -0.49 -1.86
N GLU A 109 -9.58 -0.04 -3.11
CA GLU A 109 -10.43 -0.62 -4.13
C GLU A 109 -9.56 -1.03 -5.31
N ALA A 110 -9.70 -2.27 -5.75
CA ALA A 110 -9.00 -2.80 -6.90
C ALA A 110 -10.00 -3.42 -7.86
N THR A 111 -9.89 -3.08 -9.13
CA THR A 111 -10.73 -3.65 -10.19
C THR A 111 -9.88 -4.59 -11.04
N PHE A 112 -10.43 -5.76 -11.31
CA PHE A 112 -9.80 -6.81 -12.09
C PHE A 112 -10.63 -7.18 -13.30
N ASP A 113 -9.95 -7.65 -14.33
CA ASP A 113 -10.55 -8.37 -15.44
C ASP A 113 -10.07 -9.81 -15.46
N ILE A 114 -10.95 -10.70 -15.91
CA ILE A 114 -10.62 -12.10 -16.15
C ILE A 114 -10.39 -12.27 -17.64
N GLN A 115 -9.20 -12.73 -18.00
CA GLN A 115 -8.82 -13.01 -19.37
C GLN A 115 -8.34 -14.45 -19.51
N LYS A 116 -8.09 -14.84 -20.77
CA LYS A 116 -7.46 -16.11 -21.09
C LYS A 116 -6.24 -15.90 -21.97
N THR A 117 -5.24 -16.75 -21.81
CA THR A 117 -4.09 -16.81 -22.72
C THR A 117 -4.49 -17.48 -24.04
N VAL A 118 -3.56 -17.51 -25.00
CA VAL A 118 -3.71 -18.23 -26.27
C VAL A 118 -3.94 -19.73 -26.04
N ASP A 119 -3.34 -20.28 -24.98
CA ASP A 119 -3.49 -21.69 -24.58
C ASP A 119 -4.76 -21.96 -23.73
N ASN A 120 -5.72 -21.01 -23.72
CA ASN A 120 -6.94 -21.04 -22.92
C ASN A 120 -6.74 -21.15 -21.40
N VAL A 121 -5.58 -20.70 -20.88
CA VAL A 121 -5.36 -20.62 -19.43
C VAL A 121 -5.98 -19.34 -18.89
N PRO A 122 -6.91 -19.42 -17.92
CA PRO A 122 -7.51 -18.23 -17.33
C PRO A 122 -6.50 -17.51 -16.43
N TYR A 123 -6.48 -16.18 -16.47
CA TYR A 123 -5.71 -15.35 -15.56
C TYR A 123 -6.50 -14.09 -15.19
N ILE A 124 -6.24 -13.58 -14.00
CA ILE A 124 -6.78 -12.33 -13.47
C ILE A 124 -5.73 -11.25 -13.72
N ARG A 125 -6.16 -10.09 -14.23
CA ARG A 125 -5.31 -8.91 -14.36
C ARG A 125 -5.91 -7.75 -13.59
N VAL A 126 -5.03 -6.97 -12.94
CA VAL A 126 -5.42 -5.74 -12.26
C VAL A 126 -5.58 -4.64 -13.31
N VAL A 127 -6.80 -4.09 -13.41
CA VAL A 127 -7.14 -2.99 -14.33
C VAL A 127 -6.89 -1.65 -13.64
N SER A 128 -7.29 -1.54 -12.38
CA SER A 128 -7.05 -0.36 -11.56
C SER A 128 -6.93 -0.74 -10.09
N CYS A 129 -6.23 0.08 -9.33
CA CYS A 129 -6.19 0.03 -7.89
C CYS A 129 -6.01 1.45 -7.36
N SER A 130 -6.75 1.81 -6.31
CA SER A 130 -6.63 3.11 -5.68
C SER A 130 -6.97 3.10 -4.19
N LEU A 131 -6.48 4.12 -3.50
CA LEU A 131 -6.81 4.44 -2.12
C LEU A 131 -7.89 5.53 -2.09
N ILE A 132 -9.17 5.12 -2.00
CA ILE A 132 -10.30 6.02 -2.24
C ILE A 132 -10.60 6.91 -1.03
N ASN A 133 -10.54 6.33 0.17
CA ASN A 133 -10.80 7.03 1.42
C ASN A 133 -9.72 6.67 2.43
N ASP A 134 -9.12 7.70 3.02
CA ASP A 134 -8.15 7.57 4.08
C ASP A 134 -8.14 8.81 4.97
N VAL A 135 -7.79 8.59 6.24
CA VAL A 135 -7.36 9.66 7.14
C VAL A 135 -5.88 9.42 7.42
N THR A 136 -5.04 9.86 6.49
CA THR A 136 -3.59 9.79 6.62
C THR A 136 -3.07 11.10 7.21
N VAL A 137 -2.30 11.00 8.29
CA VAL A 137 -1.54 12.09 8.89
C VAL A 137 -0.11 11.63 9.05
N ALA A 138 0.84 12.43 8.57
CA ALA A 138 2.25 12.16 8.72
C ALA A 138 2.93 13.32 9.42
N GLN A 139 3.69 13.05 10.47
CA GLN A 139 4.36 14.06 11.28
C GLN A 139 5.80 13.66 11.59
N VAL A 140 6.66 14.66 11.72
CA VAL A 140 8.05 14.48 12.14
C VAL A 140 8.12 14.54 13.67
N GLU A 141 8.90 13.65 14.25
CA GLU A 141 9.18 13.58 15.68
C GLU A 141 10.70 13.56 15.89
N ASN A 142 11.15 13.97 17.08
CA ASN A 142 12.54 13.83 17.51
C ASN A 142 13.60 14.49 16.61
N MET A 143 13.25 15.54 15.84
CA MET A 143 14.19 16.31 15.01
C MET A 143 14.76 17.55 15.74
N GLY A 144 14.67 17.58 17.07
CA GLY A 144 15.09 18.73 17.88
C GLY A 144 14.28 19.99 17.57
N LEU A 145 14.96 21.15 17.55
CA LEU A 145 14.33 22.46 17.32
C LEU A 145 13.65 22.59 15.94
N LEU A 146 14.04 21.78 14.97
CA LEU A 146 13.48 21.81 13.61
C LEU A 146 12.15 21.06 13.50
N THR A 147 11.81 20.22 14.47
CA THR A 147 10.56 19.43 14.50
C THR A 147 9.34 20.33 14.30
N VAL A 148 9.25 21.43 15.05
CA VAL A 148 8.11 22.37 14.99
C VAL A 148 8.07 23.06 13.63
N ILE A 149 9.22 23.47 13.10
CA ILE A 149 9.30 24.18 11.82
C ILE A 149 8.82 23.26 10.68
N VAL A 150 9.30 22.01 10.65
CA VAL A 150 8.93 21.05 9.60
C VAL A 150 7.44 20.71 9.68
N ASN A 151 6.92 20.41 10.87
CA ASN A 151 5.49 20.10 11.07
C ASN A 151 4.57 21.31 10.93
N THR A 152 5.08 22.53 10.95
CA THR A 152 4.23 23.72 10.71
C THR A 152 4.26 24.11 9.24
N LYS A 153 5.42 24.03 8.59
CA LYS A 153 5.61 24.49 7.22
C LYS A 153 5.28 23.43 6.17
N TYR A 154 5.63 22.17 6.41
CA TYR A 154 5.61 21.10 5.40
C TYR A 154 4.61 19.98 5.70
N GLN A 155 3.74 20.18 6.70
CA GLN A 155 2.78 19.16 7.14
C GLN A 155 1.91 18.63 6.00
N TYR A 156 1.46 19.55 5.15
CA TYR A 156 0.57 19.24 4.04
C TYR A 156 1.31 18.42 2.96
N GLU A 157 2.49 18.86 2.56
CA GLU A 157 3.33 18.19 1.56
C GLU A 157 3.76 16.80 2.03
N ILE A 158 4.18 16.67 3.29
CA ILE A 158 4.57 15.38 3.88
C ILE A 158 3.37 14.42 3.91
N THR A 159 2.19 14.92 4.28
CA THR A 159 0.96 14.11 4.35
C THR A 159 0.53 13.64 2.96
N ILE A 160 0.52 14.52 1.96
CA ILE A 160 0.20 14.14 0.57
C ILE A 160 1.19 13.12 0.04
N LYS A 161 2.49 13.38 0.19
CA LYS A 161 3.52 12.46 -0.31
C LYS A 161 3.40 11.09 0.35
N THR A 162 3.10 11.06 1.65
CA THR A 162 2.88 9.83 2.39
C THR A 162 1.68 9.06 1.84
N ARG A 163 0.58 9.75 1.54
CA ARG A 163 -0.61 9.13 0.96
C ARG A 163 -0.32 8.49 -0.41
N GLU A 164 0.40 9.20 -1.29
CA GLU A 164 0.82 8.66 -2.59
C GLU A 164 1.65 7.38 -2.44
N ILE A 165 2.64 7.40 -1.52
CA ILE A 165 3.51 6.25 -1.26
C ILE A 165 2.70 5.07 -0.72
N LEU A 166 1.74 5.32 0.19
CA LEU A 166 0.88 4.29 0.74
C LEU A 166 0.01 3.65 -0.34
N GLU A 167 -0.62 4.47 -1.19
CA GLU A 167 -1.44 3.99 -2.30
C GLU A 167 -0.61 3.14 -3.27
N GLU A 168 0.54 3.62 -3.72
CA GLU A 168 1.45 2.89 -4.60
C GLU A 168 1.83 1.54 -3.97
N THR A 169 2.29 1.57 -2.72
CA THR A 169 2.75 0.37 -2.01
C THR A 169 1.63 -0.67 -1.86
N LEU A 170 0.42 -0.24 -1.48
CA LEU A 170 -0.73 -1.13 -1.34
C LEU A 170 -1.14 -1.72 -2.68
N CYS A 171 -1.18 -0.91 -3.73
CA CYS A 171 -1.56 -1.37 -5.06
C CYS A 171 -0.52 -2.30 -5.70
N THR A 172 0.77 -2.03 -5.50
CA THR A 172 1.83 -2.97 -5.88
C THR A 172 1.68 -4.30 -5.13
N THR A 173 1.35 -4.26 -3.84
CA THR A 173 1.12 -5.48 -3.05
C THR A 173 -0.08 -6.28 -3.59
N VAL A 174 -1.20 -5.60 -3.90
CA VAL A 174 -2.37 -6.25 -4.53
C VAL A 174 -1.98 -6.90 -5.86
N ASN A 175 -1.25 -6.19 -6.71
CA ASN A 175 -0.80 -6.72 -7.99
C ASN A 175 0.10 -7.96 -7.84
N ASN A 176 1.07 -7.92 -6.92
CA ASN A 176 1.95 -9.06 -6.65
C ASN A 176 1.17 -10.27 -6.16
N VAL A 177 0.24 -10.08 -5.22
CA VAL A 177 -0.63 -11.15 -4.70
C VAL A 177 -1.47 -11.79 -5.81
N VAL A 178 -2.03 -10.98 -6.71
CA VAL A 178 -2.78 -11.47 -7.87
C VAL A 178 -1.88 -12.30 -8.80
N ASN A 179 -0.70 -11.81 -9.13
CA ASN A 179 0.19 -12.47 -10.07
C ASN A 179 0.85 -13.73 -9.50
N ASP A 180 1.31 -13.67 -8.25
CA ASP A 180 2.14 -14.71 -7.66
C ASP A 180 1.32 -15.82 -7.00
N GLU A 181 0.15 -15.49 -6.42
CA GLU A 181 -0.65 -16.44 -5.63
C GLU A 181 -1.98 -16.80 -6.31
N LEU A 182 -2.73 -15.84 -6.84
CA LEU A 182 -4.01 -16.16 -7.51
C LEU A 182 -3.81 -16.75 -8.91
N ASN A 183 -3.00 -16.12 -9.75
CA ASN A 183 -2.75 -16.61 -11.11
C ASN A 183 -2.00 -17.94 -11.12
N SER A 184 -1.12 -18.19 -10.15
CA SER A 184 -0.46 -19.50 -10.00
C SER A 184 -1.44 -20.61 -9.61
N GLN A 185 -2.47 -20.32 -8.80
CA GLN A 185 -3.55 -21.26 -8.51
C GLN A 185 -4.47 -21.48 -9.71
N LEU A 186 -4.82 -20.43 -10.45
CA LEU A 186 -5.66 -20.55 -11.66
C LEU A 186 -4.97 -21.39 -12.73
N TYR A 187 -3.65 -21.31 -12.84
CA TYR A 187 -2.86 -22.14 -13.75
C TYR A 187 -2.98 -23.65 -13.44
N GLN A 188 -3.24 -24.01 -12.18
CA GLN A 188 -3.41 -25.41 -11.76
C GLN A 188 -4.80 -25.97 -12.09
N ILE A 189 -5.75 -25.13 -12.52
CA ILE A 189 -7.07 -25.61 -12.92
C ILE A 189 -6.92 -26.42 -14.21
N PRO A 190 -7.30 -27.71 -14.21
CA PRO A 190 -7.14 -28.54 -15.39
C PRO A 190 -7.99 -27.99 -16.55
N SER A 191 -7.36 -27.84 -17.71
CA SER A 191 -8.03 -27.39 -18.94
C SER A 191 -8.98 -28.44 -19.51
N GLN A 192 -8.83 -29.70 -19.10
CA GLN A 192 -9.66 -30.84 -19.47
C GLN A 192 -9.89 -31.70 -18.23
N ILE A 193 -11.14 -32.07 -17.98
CA ILE A 193 -11.51 -33.00 -16.92
C ILE A 193 -11.91 -34.31 -17.60
N SER A 194 -11.28 -35.42 -17.23
CA SER A 194 -11.67 -36.73 -17.74
C SER A 194 -13.04 -37.09 -17.17
N ILE A 195 -13.91 -37.69 -17.98
CA ILE A 195 -15.23 -38.19 -17.54
C ILE A 195 -15.07 -39.24 -16.44
N SER A 196 -13.94 -39.96 -16.40
CA SER A 196 -13.60 -40.91 -15.34
C SER A 196 -13.43 -40.28 -13.96
N ASP A 197 -13.13 -38.99 -13.88
CA ASP A 197 -12.89 -38.29 -12.61
C ASP A 197 -14.18 -37.64 -12.06
N LEU A 198 -15.30 -37.76 -12.80
CA LEU A 198 -16.62 -37.20 -12.45
C LEU A 198 -17.60 -38.26 -11.90
N TYR A 199 -17.20 -39.53 -11.88
CA TYR A 199 -17.96 -40.67 -11.35
C TYR A 199 -17.20 -41.33 -10.19
#